data_AF-I3D1S6-F1
#
_entry.id   AF-I3D1S6-F1
#
_cell.length_a   1.000
_cell.length_b   1.000
_cell.length_c   1.000
_cell.angle_alpha   90.00
_cell.angle_beta   90.00
_cell.angle_gamma   90.00
#
_symmetry.space_group_name_H-M   'P 1'
#
loop_
_entity.id
_entity.type
_entity.pdbx_description
1 polymer ?
#
loop_
_entity_poly.entity_id
_entity_poly.type
_entity_poly.pdbx_seq_one_letter_code
_entity_poly.pdbx_strand_id
1 'polypeptide(L)' 'MTFSDLYSKSKIRMKKSFLSYLHLCVDYNFIKKEAVGANMIYTITDKGRIMLNLFIHKESYQKSITA' A
#
# COMPACT_ATOMS: atom_id res chain seq x y z
N MET A 1 8.22 -6.60 1.27
CA MET A 1 7.25 -7.33 2.13
C MET A 1 6.71 -8.53 1.35
N THR A 2 6.49 -9.68 1.97
CA THR A 2 5.84 -10.82 1.30
C THR A 2 4.32 -10.68 1.26
N PHE A 3 3.63 -11.57 0.53
CA PHE A 3 2.16 -11.63 0.54
C PHE A 3 1.61 -11.84 1.96
N SER A 4 2.20 -12.77 2.72
CA SER A 4 1.78 -13.08 4.09
C SER A 4 1.99 -11.89 5.05
N ASP A 5 3.08 -11.13 4.88
CA ASP A 5 3.33 -9.91 5.65
C ASP A 5 2.28 -8.84 5.38
N LEU A 6 1.90 -8.66 4.10
CA LEU A 6 0.86 -7.70 3.73
C LEU A 6 -0.52 -8.15 4.24
N TYR A 7 -0.85 -9.42 4.10
CA TYR A 7 -2.15 -9.95 4.53
C TYR A 7 -2.35 -9.76 6.03
N SER A 8 -1.37 -10.19 6.83
CA SER A 8 -1.40 -10.06 8.30
C SER A 8 -1.50 -8.61 8.77
N LYS A 9 -0.82 -7.66 8.11
CA LYS A 9 -0.85 -6.23 8.47
C LYS A 9 -2.07 -5.46 7.95
N SER A 10 -2.77 -5.98 6.93
CA SER A 10 -3.88 -5.27 6.27
C SER A 10 -5.13 -5.07 7.14
N LYS A 11 -5.30 -5.87 8.21
CA LYS A 11 -6.54 -6.01 9.00
C LYS A 11 -7.77 -6.47 8.17
N ILE A 12 -7.60 -6.81 6.89
CA ILE A 12 -8.67 -7.33 6.03
C ILE A 12 -8.82 -8.83 6.32
N ARG A 13 -9.93 -9.22 6.95
CA ARG A 13 -10.17 -10.61 7.37
C ARG A 13 -10.45 -11.57 6.22
N MET A 14 -11.03 -11.09 5.11
CA MET A 14 -11.40 -11.93 3.97
C MET A 14 -10.29 -11.94 2.91
N LYS A 15 -9.74 -13.12 2.61
CA LYS A 15 -8.66 -13.29 1.63
C LYS A 15 -9.00 -12.74 0.24
N LYS A 16 -10.25 -12.93 -0.24
CA LYS A 16 -10.71 -12.42 -1.54
C LYS A 16 -10.67 -10.89 -1.57
N SER A 17 -11.19 -10.23 -0.54
CA SER A 17 -11.17 -8.77 -0.43
C SER A 17 -9.75 -8.22 -0.36
N PHE A 18 -8.87 -8.87 0.41
CA PHE A 18 -7.47 -8.49 0.45
C PHE A 18 -6.81 -8.62 -0.93
N LEU A 19 -7.07 -9.72 -1.63
CA LEU A 19 -6.51 -9.94 -2.95
C LEU A 19 -7.00 -8.89 -3.95
N SER A 20 -8.31 -8.58 -3.95
CA SER A 20 -8.88 -7.51 -4.77
C SER A 20 -8.26 -6.14 -4.47
N TYR A 21 -8.04 -5.83 -3.19
CA TYR A 21 -7.38 -4.57 -2.79
C TYR A 21 -5.91 -4.54 -3.22
N LEU A 22 -5.18 -5.64 -3.06
CA LEU A 22 -3.80 -5.75 -3.50
C LEU A 22 -3.67 -5.61 -5.02
N HIS A 23 -4.58 -6.21 -5.80
CA HIS A 23 -4.65 -6.01 -7.26
C HIS A 23 -4.84 -4.55 -7.61
N LEU A 24 -5.82 -3.88 -6.98
CA LEU A 24 -6.02 -2.44 -7.16
C LEU A 24 -4.74 -1.65 -6.84
N CYS A 25 -4.06 -1.92 -5.73
CA CYS A 25 -2.82 -1.22 -5.40
C CYS A 25 -1.70 -1.44 -6.43
N VAL A 26 -1.64 -2.62 -7.04
CA VAL A 26 -0.67 -2.92 -8.10
C VAL A 26 -1.05 -2.23 -9.42
N ASP A 27 -2.31 -2.34 -9.84
CA ASP A 27 -2.82 -1.78 -11.09
C ASP A 27 -2.67 -0.26 -11.15
N TYR A 28 -2.85 0.41 -10.01
CA TYR A 28 -2.67 1.87 -9.89
C TYR A 28 -1.24 2.31 -9.59
N ASN A 29 -0.30 1.36 -9.55
CA ASN A 29 1.12 1.59 -9.26
C ASN A 29 1.37 2.23 -7.87
N PHE A 30 0.56 1.89 -6.87
CA PHE A 30 0.81 2.23 -5.47
C PHE A 30 1.76 1.22 -4.80
N ILE A 31 1.74 -0.02 -5.27
CA ILE A 31 2.62 -1.11 -4.85
C ILE A 31 3.23 -1.74 -6.10
N LYS A 32 4.54 -1.95 -6.08
CA LYS A 32 5.25 -2.77 -7.06
C LYS A 32 5.42 -4.18 -6.50
N LYS A 33 5.41 -5.19 -7.37
CA LYS A 33 5.75 -6.57 -7.02
C LYS A 33 6.88 -7.08 -7.91
N GLU A 34 7.82 -7.81 -7.32
CA GLU A 34 8.98 -8.38 -8.01
C GLU A 34 9.22 -9.81 -7.52
N ALA A 35 9.57 -10.70 -8.44
CA ALA A 35 9.95 -12.07 -8.09
C ALA A 35 11.41 -12.07 -7.60
N VAL A 36 11.64 -12.60 -6.41
CA VAL A 36 12.96 -12.80 -5.81
C VAL A 36 13.07 -14.25 -5.39
N GLY A 37 13.68 -15.07 -6.25
CA GLY A 37 13.69 -16.52 -6.11
C GLY A 37 12.27 -17.10 -6.15
N ALA A 38 11.93 -17.90 -5.14
CA ALA A 38 10.58 -18.49 -5.01
C ALA A 38 9.54 -17.52 -4.42
N ASN A 39 9.94 -16.31 -4.01
CA ASN A 39 9.08 -15.37 -3.30
C ASN A 39 8.67 -14.18 -4.17
N MET A 40 7.47 -13.66 -3.92
CA MET A 40 7.02 -12.37 -4.46
C MET A 40 7.22 -11.29 -3.41
N ILE A 41 8.04 -10.28 -3.72
CA ILE A 41 8.33 -9.14 -2.85
C ILE A 41 7.52 -7.95 -3.33
N TYR A 42 6.80 -7.34 -2.40
CA TYR A 42 5.98 -6.15 -2.61
C TYR A 42 6.63 -4.95 -1.93
N THR A 43 6.64 -3.82 -2.64
CA THR A 43 7.24 -2.55 -2.20
C THR A 43 6.30 -1.39 -2.51
N ILE A 44 6.09 -0.49 -1.54
CA ILE A 44 5.29 0.73 -1.74
C ILE A 44 6.09 1.70 -2.62
N THR A 45 5.45 2.20 -3.68
CA THR A 45 6.05 3.18 -4.60
C THR A 45 5.95 4.59 -4.03
N ASP A 46 6.66 5.56 -4.63
CA ASP A 46 6.53 6.96 -4.21
C ASP A 46 5.11 7.50 -4.43
N LYS A 47 4.45 7.09 -5.53
CA LYS A 47 3.03 7.37 -5.77
C LYS A 47 2.14 6.79 -4.66
N GLY A 48 2.43 5.57 -4.21
CA GLY A 48 1.75 4.95 -3.08
C GLY A 48 1.95 5.71 -1.77
N ARG A 49 3.16 6.22 -1.50
CA ARG A 49 3.44 7.06 -0.32
C ARG A 49 2.70 8.40 -0.39
N ILE A 50 2.68 9.07 -1.54
CA ILE A 50 1.91 10.30 -1.75
C ILE A 50 0.43 10.04 -1.48
N MET A 51 -0.13 8.97 -2.05
CA MET A 51 -1.51 8.58 -1.82
C MET A 51 -1.78 8.34 -0.32
N LEU A 52 -0.91 7.59 0.38
CA LEU A 52 -1.07 7.39 1.82
C LEU A 52 -1.05 8.72 2.60
N ASN A 53 -0.16 9.65 2.24
CA ASN A 53 -0.05 10.94 2.89
C ASN A 53 -1.30 11.80 2.70
N LEU A 54 -1.94 11.75 1.53
CA LEU A 54 -3.19 12.48 1.27
C LEU A 54 -4.37 12.00 2.14
N PHE A 55 -4.40 10.72 2.52
CA PHE A 55 -5.53 10.11 3.23
C PHE A 55 -5.30 9.87 4.72
N ILE A 56 -4.05 9.61 5.14
CA ILE A 56 -3.70 9.33 6.54
C ILE A 56 -3.29 10.61 7.28
N HIS A 57 -2.69 11.59 6.59
CA HIS A 57 -2.17 12.83 7.20
C HIS A 57 -3.05 14.06 6.90
N LYS A 58 -4.36 13.90 6.77
CA LYS A 58 -5.27 15.02 6.46
C LYS A 58 -5.14 16.18 7.46
N GLU A 59 -4.79 15.91 8.73
CA GLU A 59 -4.51 16.96 9.73
C GLU A 59 -3.11 17.60 9.61
N SER A 60 -2.13 16.94 8.98
CA SER A 60 -0.74 17.41 8.88
C SER A 60 -0.51 18.32 7.67
N TYR A 61 -1.25 18.12 6.57
CA TYR A 61 -1.16 18.98 5.38
C TYR A 61 -1.79 20.37 5.62
N GLN A 62 -2.77 20.47 6.53
CA GLN A 62 -3.38 21.75 6.88
C GLN A 62 -2.39 22.70 7.59
N LYS A 63 -1.47 22.16 8.41
CA LYS A 63 -0.49 22.95 9.19
C LYS A 63 0.64 23.55 8.36
N SER A 64 0.97 22.99 7.19
CA SER A 64 2.05 23.52 6.33
C SER A 64 1.61 24.64 5.38
N ILE A 65 0.29 24.91 5.28
CA ILE A 65 -0.27 26.01 4.47
C ILE A 65 -0.62 27.23 5.34
N THR A 66 -0.60 27.08 6.67
CA THR A 66 -0.96 28.13 7.64
C THR A 66 0.20 28.58 8.54
N ALA A 67 1.44 28.21 8.20
CA ALA A 67 2.66 28.62 8.91
C ALA A 67 3.51 29.57 8.05
#